data_AF-A0A1L9NLM6-F1
#
_entry.id   AF-A0A1L9NLM6-F1
#
_cell.length_a   1.000
_cell.length_b   1.000
_cell.length_c   1.000
_cell.angle_alpha   90.00
_cell.angle_beta   90.00
_cell.angle_gamma   90.00
#
_symmetry.space_group_name_H-M   'P 1'
#
loop_
_entity.id
_entity.type
_entity.pdbx_description
1 polymer ?
#
loop_
_entity_poly.entity_id
_entity_poly.type
_entity_poly.pdbx_seq_one_letter_code
_entity_poly.pdbx_strand_id
1 'polypeptide(L)'
;MDPRLVTDRKSKRFLPKKRFRKILRNNIDGITRPSIRRLARRGGVIRISADVYPEVRKTVKNRLTEIIRQILLVMESSTTPGHERKVVRTTDVVFALNRMGHTLYGFG
;
A
#
# COMPACT_ATOMS: atom_id res chain seq x y z
N MET A 1 1.20 -1.35 -34.86
CA MET A 1 0.63 -2.65 -35.28
C MET A 1 -0.70 -2.84 -34.59
N ASP A 2 -1.79 -3.01 -35.34
CA ASP A 2 -3.09 -3.36 -34.75
C ASP A 2 -3.05 -4.81 -34.23
N PRO A 3 -3.22 -5.04 -32.92
CA PRO A 3 -3.18 -6.39 -32.32
C PRO A 3 -4.19 -7.37 -32.91
N ARG A 4 -5.24 -6.88 -33.59
CA ARG A 4 -6.28 -7.72 -34.22
C ARG A 4 -5.84 -8.37 -35.53
N LEU A 5 -4.80 -7.85 -36.18
CA LEU A 5 -4.28 -8.35 -37.46
C LEU A 5 -3.16 -9.38 -37.30
N VAL A 6 -2.74 -9.67 -36.05
CA VAL A 6 -1.65 -10.61 -35.76
C VAL A 6 -2.22 -12.00 -35.46
N THR A 7 -2.22 -12.87 -36.47
CA THR A 7 -2.78 -14.24 -36.38
C THR A 7 -1.75 -15.27 -35.94
N ASP A 8 -0.47 -15.08 -36.29
CA ASP A 8 0.63 -16.00 -35.98
C ASP A 8 1.03 -15.98 -34.49
N ARG A 9 1.33 -17.17 -33.93
CA ARG A 9 1.68 -17.35 -32.51
C ARG A 9 3.05 -16.75 -32.18
N LYS A 10 3.99 -16.72 -33.14
CA LYS A 10 5.34 -16.21 -32.91
C LYS A 10 5.35 -14.69 -32.74
N SER A 11 4.57 -13.98 -33.56
CA SER A 11 4.41 -12.53 -33.53
C SER A 11 3.54 -12.03 -32.37
N LYS A 12 2.56 -12.82 -31.89
CA LYS A 12 1.75 -12.48 -30.68
C LYS A 12 2.58 -12.26 -29.41
N ARG A 13 3.77 -12.87 -29.29
CA ARG A 13 4.66 -12.71 -28.11
C ARG A 13 5.23 -11.29 -27.99
N PHE A 14 5.30 -10.55 -29.08
CA PHE A 14 5.83 -9.18 -29.13
C PHE A 14 4.72 -8.12 -29.00
N LEU A 15 3.45 -8.53 -28.92
CA LEU A 15 2.37 -7.59 -28.65
C LEU A 15 2.47 -7.09 -27.20
N PRO A 16 2.25 -5.79 -26.95
CA PRO A 16 2.21 -5.26 -25.61
C PRO A 16 1.12 -5.99 -24.81
N LYS A 17 1.53 -6.73 -23.78
CA LYS A 17 0.61 -7.45 -22.91
C LYS A 17 -0.34 -6.43 -22.27
N LYS A 18 -1.64 -6.59 -22.53
CA LYS A 18 -2.68 -5.74 -21.92
C LYS A 18 -2.52 -5.79 -20.40
N ARG A 19 -2.18 -4.65 -19.79
CA ARG A 19 -2.06 -4.54 -18.32
C ARG A 19 -3.46 -4.54 -17.74
N PHE A 20 -3.90 -5.66 -17.19
CA PHE A 20 -5.13 -5.71 -16.41
C PHE A 20 -4.94 -4.94 -15.10
N ARG A 21 -5.88 -4.07 -14.74
CA ARG A 21 -5.91 -3.44 -13.42
C ARG A 21 -6.06 -4.54 -12.36
N LYS A 22 -5.28 -4.43 -11.28
CA LYS A 22 -5.43 -5.33 -10.13
C LYS A 22 -6.84 -5.17 -9.58
N ILE A 23 -7.60 -6.26 -9.53
CA ILE A 23 -8.93 -6.26 -8.90
C ILE A 23 -8.73 -5.98 -7.41
N LEU A 24 -9.44 -4.98 -6.90
CA LEU A 24 -9.47 -4.68 -5.48
C LEU A 24 -10.17 -5.83 -4.75
N ARG A 25 -9.42 -6.54 -3.92
CA ARG A 25 -9.91 -7.61 -3.04
C ARG A 25 -9.68 -7.20 -1.60
N ASN A 26 -10.32 -7.91 -0.66
CA ASN A 26 -10.05 -7.72 0.75
C ASN A 26 -8.63 -8.22 1.10
N ASN A 27 -7.63 -7.36 0.94
CA ASN A 27 -6.22 -7.70 1.12
C ASN A 27 -5.83 -7.87 2.60
N ILE A 28 -6.75 -7.55 3.53
CA ILE A 28 -6.44 -7.56 4.96
C ILE A 28 -6.13 -8.97 5.49
N ASP A 29 -6.73 -9.99 4.89
CA ASP A 29 -6.47 -11.39 5.21
C ASP A 29 -5.08 -11.85 4.75
N GLY A 30 -4.44 -11.09 3.87
CA GLY A 30 -3.03 -11.26 3.49
C GLY A 30 -2.06 -11.02 4.66
N ILE A 31 -2.50 -10.33 5.71
CA ILE A 31 -1.78 -10.31 7.00
C ILE A 31 -2.06 -11.64 7.70
N THR A 32 -1.18 -12.61 7.50
CA THR A 32 -1.35 -13.98 8.01
C THR A 32 -1.13 -14.08 9.52
N ARG A 33 -1.71 -15.11 10.16
CA ARG A 33 -1.53 -15.37 11.60
C ARG A 33 -0.05 -15.50 12.01
N PRO A 34 0.83 -16.18 11.23
CA PRO A 34 2.26 -16.20 11.52
C PRO A 34 2.93 -14.82 11.52
N SER A 35 2.53 -13.91 10.63
CA SER A 35 3.06 -12.54 10.61
C SER A 35 2.72 -11.76 11.87
N ILE A 36 1.46 -11.85 12.33
CA ILE A 36 1.01 -11.25 13.59
C ILE A 36 1.75 -11.86 14.77
N ARG A 37 1.95 -13.19 14.78
CA ARG A 37 2.71 -13.88 15.83
C ARG A 37 4.15 -13.36 15.90
N ARG A 38 4.84 -13.18 14.76
CA ARG A 38 6.21 -12.63 14.73
C ARG A 38 6.28 -11.22 15.31
N LEU A 39 5.32 -10.36 15.00
CA LEU A 39 5.24 -9.01 15.59
C LEU A 39 5.02 -9.09 17.11
N ALA A 40 4.06 -9.89 17.56
CA ALA A 40 3.77 -10.07 18.98
C ALA A 40 4.98 -10.64 19.74
N ARG A 41 5.70 -11.61 19.15
CA ARG A 41 6.94 -12.15 19.74
C ARG A 41 8.01 -11.08 19.90
N ARG A 42 8.20 -10.21 18.89
CA ARG A 42 9.13 -9.08 18.99
C ARG A 42 8.75 -8.11 20.11
N GLY A 43 7.45 -7.96 20.37
CA GLY A 43 6.93 -7.19 21.52
C GLY A 43 6.95 -7.93 22.86
N GLY A 44 7.55 -9.13 22.96
CA GLY A 44 7.64 -9.89 24.22
C GLY A 44 6.37 -10.65 24.61
N VAL A 45 5.37 -10.76 23.72
CA VAL A 45 4.12 -11.46 24.02
C VAL A 45 4.33 -12.97 24.03
N ILE A 46 3.97 -13.65 25.13
CA ILE A 46 4.17 -15.11 25.34
C ILE A 46 2.95 -15.96 24.92
N ARG A 47 1.72 -15.51 25.14
CA ARG A 47 0.49 -16.22 24.73
C ARG A 47 -0.43 -15.26 23.98
N ILE A 48 -1.13 -15.76 22.95
CA ILE A 48 -1.99 -14.95 22.08
C ILE A 48 -3.32 -15.68 21.91
N SER A 49 -4.43 -15.02 22.28
CA SER A 49 -5.79 -15.53 22.07
C SER A 49 -6.16 -15.52 20.57
N ALA A 50 -7.15 -16.34 20.19
CA ALA A 50 -7.65 -16.41 18.83
C ALA A 50 -8.30 -15.09 18.35
N ASP A 51 -8.95 -14.36 19.25
CA ASP A 51 -9.68 -13.12 18.91
C ASP A 51 -8.75 -11.94 18.59
N VAL A 52 -7.46 -12.06 18.96
CA VAL A 52 -6.45 -11.02 18.68
C VAL A 52 -6.14 -10.94 17.18
N TYR A 53 -6.22 -12.04 16.43
CA TYR A 53 -5.87 -12.01 15.00
C TYR A 53 -6.80 -11.12 14.16
N PRO A 54 -8.14 -11.24 14.24
CA PRO A 54 -9.03 -10.32 13.52
C PRO A 54 -8.92 -8.88 14.06
N GLU A 55 -8.73 -8.68 15.36
CA GLU A 55 -8.63 -7.34 15.93
C GLU A 55 -7.37 -6.61 15.43
N VAL A 56 -6.20 -7.26 15.45
CA VAL A 56 -4.96 -6.67 14.92
C VAL A 56 -5.09 -6.28 13.45
N ARG A 57 -5.80 -7.08 12.64
CA ARG A 57 -6.08 -6.75 11.24
C ARG A 57 -6.90 -5.47 11.11
N LYS A 58 -7.95 -5.33 11.93
CA LYS A 58 -8.76 -4.11 11.98
C LYS A 58 -7.93 -2.91 12.42
N THR A 59 -7.12 -3.04 13.48
CA THR A 59 -6.25 -1.97 13.99
C THR A 59 -5.23 -1.52 12.93
N VAL A 60 -4.56 -2.45 12.24
CA VAL A 60 -3.61 -2.13 11.17
C VAL A 60 -4.29 -1.40 10.03
N LYS A 61 -5.48 -1.87 9.60
CA LYS A 61 -6.26 -1.20 8.55
C LYS A 61 -6.60 0.23 8.96
N ASN A 62 -7.09 0.44 10.18
CA ASN A 62 -7.47 1.77 10.67
C ASN A 62 -6.25 2.69 10.72
N ARG A 63 -5.12 2.22 11.26
CA ARG A 63 -3.90 3.00 11.34
C ARG A 63 -3.37 3.42 9.96
N LEU A 64 -3.34 2.50 9.01
CA LEU A 64 -2.91 2.79 7.64
C LEU A 64 -3.86 3.74 6.92
N THR A 65 -5.18 3.60 7.14
CA THR A 65 -6.17 4.51 6.58
C THR A 65 -5.92 5.94 7.06
N GLU A 66 -5.61 6.10 8.36
CA GLU A 66 -5.31 7.41 8.93
C GLU A 66 -4.02 8.02 8.36
N ILE A 67 -2.95 7.22 8.25
CA ILE A 67 -1.69 7.68 7.64
C ILE A 67 -1.92 8.10 6.18
N ILE A 68 -2.67 7.32 5.41
CA ILE A 68 -2.95 7.62 4.00
C ILE A 68 -3.76 8.92 3.86
N ARG A 69 -4.73 9.19 4.75
CA ARG A 69 -5.46 10.47 4.75
C ARG A 69 -4.52 11.66 4.95
N GLN A 70 -3.57 11.55 5.90
CA GLN A 70 -2.57 12.59 6.13
C GLN A 70 -1.66 12.78 4.91
N ILE A 71 -1.23 11.70 4.27
CA ILE A 71 -0.43 11.76 3.04
C ILE A 71 -1.20 12.46 1.90
N LEU A 72 -2.48 12.15 1.72
CA LEU A 72 -3.30 12.79 0.69
C LEU A 72 -3.44 14.29 0.94
N LEU A 73 -3.62 14.72 2.19
CA LEU A 73 -3.67 16.14 2.53
C LEU A 73 -2.35 16.87 2.22
N VAL A 74 -1.21 16.20 2.44
CA VAL A 74 0.11 16.73 2.06
C VAL A 74 0.23 16.85 0.54
N MET A 75 -0.22 15.84 -0.21
CA MET A 75 -0.20 15.89 -1.67
C MET A 75 -1.10 17.00 -2.22
N GLU A 76 -2.32 17.11 -1.71
CA GLU A 76 -3.29 18.14 -2.09
C GLU A 76 -2.76 19.55 -1.83
N SER A 77 -2.03 19.76 -0.73
CA SER A 77 -1.40 21.06 -0.43
C SER A 77 -0.36 21.51 -1.47
N SER A 78 0.21 20.56 -2.22
CA SER A 78 1.17 20.84 -3.29
C SER A 78 0.54 20.93 -4.68
N THR A 79 -0.78 20.78 -4.78
CA THR A 79 -1.53 20.89 -6.03
C THR A 79 -1.81 22.35 -6.35
N THR A 80 -1.43 22.80 -7.55
CA THR A 80 -1.69 24.16 -8.06
C THR A 80 -2.48 24.04 -9.36
N PRO A 81 -3.28 25.05 -9.78
CA PRO A 81 -3.86 25.06 -11.13
C PRO A 81 -2.76 24.89 -12.19
N GLY A 82 -2.69 23.73 -12.84
CA GLY A 82 -1.64 23.37 -13.81
C GLY A 82 -0.57 22.38 -13.29
N HIS A 83 -0.53 22.06 -12.00
CA HIS A 83 0.39 21.07 -11.43
C HIS A 83 -0.32 20.17 -10.41
N GLU A 84 -0.90 19.06 -10.89
CA GLU A 84 -1.53 18.03 -10.06
C GLU A 84 -0.59 16.82 -9.91
N ARG A 85 -0.25 16.47 -8.66
CA ARG A 85 0.59 15.30 -8.37
C ARG A 85 -0.27 14.05 -8.18
N LYS A 86 -0.03 13.02 -9.00
CA LYS A 86 -0.73 11.72 -8.94
C LYS A 86 0.07 10.62 -8.25
N VAL A 87 1.34 10.88 -7.92
CA VAL A 87 2.28 9.91 -7.38
C VAL A 87 2.71 10.33 -5.98
N VAL A 88 2.45 9.45 -5.01
CA VAL A 88 2.95 9.57 -3.63
C VAL A 88 4.46 9.39 -3.64
N ARG A 89 5.20 10.33 -3.08
CA ARG A 89 6.66 10.25 -2.89
C ARG A 89 6.99 9.85 -1.45
N THR A 90 8.20 9.35 -1.24
CA THR A 90 8.73 9.01 0.08
C THR A 90 8.70 10.22 1.03
N THR A 91 9.00 11.41 0.51
CA THR A 91 8.95 12.68 1.26
C THR A 91 7.56 12.98 1.81
N ASP A 92 6.49 12.67 1.08
CA ASP A 92 5.11 12.92 1.53
C ASP A 92 4.77 12.03 2.73
N VAL A 93 5.25 10.77 2.71
CA VAL A 93 5.08 9.80 3.79
C VAL A 93 5.84 10.24 5.05
N VAL A 94 7.12 10.59 4.90
CA VAL A 94 7.97 11.03 6.02
C VAL A 94 7.42 12.30 6.64
N PHE A 95 7.01 13.28 5.83
CA PHE A 95 6.40 14.52 6.31
C PHE A 95 5.08 14.27 7.06
N ALA A 96 4.19 13.44 6.50
CA ALA A 96 2.93 13.08 7.16
C ALA A 96 3.18 12.38 8.51
N LEU A 97 4.10 11.42 8.56
CA LEU A 97 4.45 10.71 9.79
C LEU A 97 5.08 11.62 10.84
N ASN A 98 5.97 12.53 10.45
CA ASN A 98 6.56 13.53 11.34
C ASN A 98 5.48 14.43 11.96
N ARG A 99 4.52 14.90 11.14
CA ARG A 99 3.40 15.72 11.62
C ARG A 99 2.50 14.98 12.62
N MET A 100 2.38 13.66 12.49
CA MET A 100 1.64 12.81 13.43
C MET A 100 2.44 12.44 14.69
N GLY A 101 3.67 12.93 14.86
CA GLY A 101 4.54 12.58 16.00
C GLY A 101 5.22 11.20 15.89
N HIS A 102 5.29 10.63 14.69
CA HIS A 102 5.92 9.33 14.44
C HIS A 102 7.11 9.48 13.48
N THR A 103 8.19 10.08 13.95
CA THR A 103 9.35 10.36 13.10
C THR A 103 9.99 9.09 12.56
N LEU A 104 10.17 9.05 11.23
CA LEU A 104 10.77 7.93 10.51
C LEU A 104 12.10 8.36 9.87
N TYR A 105 13.17 7.67 10.23
CA TYR A 105 14.52 7.91 9.71
C TYR A 105 14.91 6.91 8.61
N GLY A 106 15.90 7.27 7.79
CA GLY A 106 16.45 6.37 6.75
C GLY A 106 15.74 6.41 5.40
N PHE A 107 14.87 7.40 5.17
CA PHE A 107 14.09 7.57 3.95
C PHE A 107 14.26 9.02 3.43
N GLY A 108 15.26 9.24 2.58
CA GLY A 108 15.54 10.49 1.86
C GLY A 108 15.20 10.38 0.38
#